data_AF-A0A937BJS8-F1
#
_entry.id   AF-A0A937BJS8-F1
#
_cell.length_a   1.000
_cell.length_b   1.000
_cell.length_c   1.000
_cell.angle_alpha   90.00
_cell.angle_beta   90.00
_cell.angle_gamma   90.00
#
_symmetry.space_group_name_H-M   'P 1'
#
loop_
_entity.id
_entity.type
_entity.pdbx_description
1 polymer ?
#
loop_
_entity_poly.entity_id
_entity_poly.type
_entity_poly.pdbx_seq_one_letter_code
_entity_poly.pdbx_strand_id
1 'polypeptide(L)'
;MTLDLFRSFRTHANNAHQLFLEFGSQLGLIGLGLFFWLMAITLQAHRRRWAGENTHRSVPAALLAGMGALATDNVFGNVSLFFAVPAFLFFWVWGQWAALTNGREVRLPWPLPAKRMASVSLLLLSSLALIHETRGFLAEAASFRGAGRAAGSERWRSGEEDLLCSRRWRRFEVHNAYALGILYSREADEAERRGFAEEVRASSERAVAACTDALRANPGYDEIFQARALAFRRLNRVEDAILDLRVAILINPLSVGNYQALDTLYRKSPVYDQKREALRQGAFRLFPSEEAGIQTDRSAHPLAPREFNKVPH
;
A
#
# COMPACT_ATOMS: atom_id res chain seq x y z
N MET A 1 -7.42 -26.45 -0.40
CA MET A 1 -7.26 -26.31 1.07
C MET A 1 -6.16 -25.32 1.46
N THR A 2 -4.91 -25.44 0.98
CA THR A 2 -3.86 -24.43 1.29
C THR A 2 -4.06 -23.10 0.54
N LEU A 3 -4.37 -23.13 -0.76
CA LEU A 3 -4.60 -21.93 -1.58
C LEU A 3 -5.82 -21.11 -1.13
N ASP A 4 -6.92 -21.76 -0.73
CA ASP A 4 -8.15 -21.09 -0.26
C ASP A 4 -7.90 -20.29 1.03
N LEU A 5 -7.06 -20.81 1.92
CA LEU A 5 -6.67 -20.15 3.17
C LEU A 5 -5.81 -18.91 2.89
N PHE A 6 -4.86 -18.97 1.95
CA PHE A 6 -4.02 -17.82 1.58
C PHE A 6 -4.78 -16.72 0.82
N ARG A 7 -5.91 -17.06 0.18
CA ARG A 7 -6.72 -16.11 -0.57
C ARG A 7 -7.47 -15.11 0.32
N SER A 8 -7.90 -15.52 1.51
CA SER A 8 -8.58 -14.65 2.49
C SER A 8 -7.63 -13.81 3.33
N PHE A 9 -6.33 -14.10 3.32
CA PHE A 9 -5.31 -13.32 4.03
C PHE A 9 -4.92 -12.00 3.35
N ARG A 10 -5.44 -11.70 2.15
CA ARG A 10 -5.18 -10.41 1.48
C ARG A 10 -6.07 -9.33 2.08
N THR A 11 -5.49 -8.49 2.95
CA THR A 11 -6.06 -7.18 3.23
C THR A 11 -5.68 -6.23 2.08
N HIS A 12 -6.52 -5.23 1.77
CA HIS A 12 -6.21 -4.18 0.78
C HIS A 12 -4.94 -3.37 1.11
N ALA A 13 -4.30 -3.64 2.24
CA ALA A 13 -3.00 -3.11 2.59
C ALA A 13 -1.88 -3.90 1.90
N ASN A 14 -1.74 -3.72 0.58
CA ASN A 14 -0.48 -4.07 -0.11
C ASN A 14 0.71 -3.18 0.34
N ASN A 15 0.54 -2.39 1.40
CA ASN A 15 1.59 -1.59 2.05
C ASN A 15 2.49 -2.46 2.97
N ALA A 16 2.09 -3.68 3.30
CA ALA A 16 2.71 -4.41 4.40
C ALA A 16 3.70 -5.49 3.96
N HIS A 17 4.77 -5.14 3.24
CA HIS A 17 5.91 -6.08 3.14
C HIS A 17 7.31 -5.52 3.42
N GLN A 18 7.55 -4.21 3.45
CA GLN A 18 8.91 -3.70 3.72
C GLN A 18 8.91 -2.39 4.53
N LEU A 19 8.92 -2.52 5.87
CA LEU A 19 9.14 -1.44 6.84
C LEU A 19 10.26 -0.47 6.43
N PHE A 20 11.36 -0.98 5.88
CA PHE A 20 12.52 -0.16 5.49
C PHE A 20 12.28 0.68 4.23
N LEU A 21 11.49 0.20 3.28
CA LEU A 21 11.11 0.97 2.09
C LEU A 21 10.08 2.03 2.44
N GLU A 22 9.16 1.74 3.37
CA GLU A 22 8.15 2.70 3.83
C GLU A 22 8.75 3.77 4.74
N PHE A 23 9.63 3.41 5.68
CA PHE A 23 10.41 4.40 6.44
C PHE A 23 11.37 5.18 5.54
N GLY A 24 11.99 4.51 4.57
CA GLY A 24 12.84 5.14 3.57
C GLY A 24 12.08 6.11 2.66
N SER A 25 10.81 5.81 2.31
CA SER A 25 9.98 6.67 1.48
C SER A 25 9.37 7.83 2.26
N GLN A 26 9.00 7.63 3.53
CA GLN A 26 8.37 8.64 4.38
C GLN A 26 9.38 9.58 5.06
N LEU A 27 10.52 9.05 5.54
CA LEU A 27 11.55 9.84 6.27
C LEU A 27 12.84 10.05 5.48
N GLY A 28 12.99 9.42 4.32
CA GLY A 28 14.24 9.42 3.57
C GLY A 28 15.34 8.60 4.23
N LEU A 29 16.46 8.39 3.52
CA LEU A 29 17.64 7.72 4.04
C LEU A 29 18.19 8.37 5.32
N ILE A 30 18.03 9.69 5.45
CA ILE A 30 18.50 10.48 6.61
C ILE A 30 17.68 10.13 7.86
N GLY A 31 16.35 10.11 7.77
CA GLY A 31 15.51 9.79 8.92
C GLY A 31 15.62 8.33 9.33
N LEU A 32 15.75 7.42 8.37
CA LEU A 32 16.06 6.01 8.66
C LEU A 32 17.42 5.86 9.36
N GLY A 33 18.44 6.60 8.92
CA GLY A 33 19.76 6.61 9.56
C GLY A 33 19.72 7.15 10.99
N LEU A 34 18.97 8.25 11.23
CA LEU A 34 18.78 8.82 12.57
C LEU A 34 18.08 7.84 13.51
N PHE A 35 17.08 7.11 13.03
CA PHE A 35 16.39 6.07 13.80
C PHE A 35 17.36 4.99 14.28
N PHE A 36 18.16 4.40 13.37
CA PHE A 36 19.13 3.37 13.74
C PHE A 36 20.22 3.90 14.68
N TRP A 37 20.67 5.14 14.48
CA TRP A 37 21.65 5.79 15.34
C TRP A 37 21.13 5.98 16.77
N LEU A 38 19.89 6.44 16.94
CA LEU A 38 19.22 6.55 18.24
C LEU A 38 19.09 5.18 18.93
N MET A 39 18.73 4.14 18.18
CA MET A 39 18.61 2.78 18.71
C MET A 39 19.98 2.24 19.16
N ALA A 40 21.05 2.50 18.40
CA ALA A 40 22.40 2.09 18.75
C ALA A 40 22.92 2.81 20.02
N ILE A 41 22.68 4.12 20.14
CA ILE A 41 23.09 4.90 21.32
C ILE A 41 22.37 4.42 22.58
N THR A 42 21.06 4.16 22.48
CA THR A 42 20.25 3.71 23.62
C THR A 42 20.66 2.31 24.09
N LEU A 43 20.92 1.38 23.16
CA LEU A 43 21.49 0.07 23.47
C LEU A 43 22.89 0.18 24.09
N GLN A 44 23.74 1.08 23.58
CA GLN A 44 25.09 1.27 24.10
C GLN A 44 25.11 1.91 25.50
N ALA A 45 24.23 2.87 25.75
CA ALA A 45 24.03 3.47 27.07
C ALA A 45 23.54 2.43 28.09
N HIS A 46 22.64 1.54 27.68
CA HIS A 46 22.18 0.40 28.49
C HIS A 46 23.31 -0.58 28.79
N ARG A 47 24.08 -1.01 27.79
CA ARG A 47 25.22 -1.92 27.98
C ARG A 47 26.23 -1.38 28.99
N ARG A 48 26.54 -0.07 28.96
CA ARG A 48 27.47 0.56 29.91
C ARG A 48 26.92 0.60 31.34
N ARG A 49 25.60 0.68 31.52
CA ARG A 49 24.95 0.73 32.83
C ARG A 49 24.64 -0.67 33.39
N TRP A 50 24.47 -1.66 32.52
CA TRP A 50 24.31 -3.08 32.86
C TRP A 50 25.55 -3.68 33.52
N ALA A 51 26.73 -3.10 33.28
CA ALA A 51 27.98 -3.45 33.95
C ALA A 51 28.09 -2.93 35.40
N GLY A 52 27.09 -2.19 35.90
CA GLY A 52 27.01 -1.70 37.29
C GLY A 52 26.06 -2.55 38.15
N GLU A 53 26.48 -2.87 39.37
CA GLU A 53 25.66 -3.62 40.33
C GLU A 53 24.53 -2.75 40.90
N ASN A 54 23.32 -3.33 40.98
CA ASN A 54 22.12 -2.83 41.66
C ASN A 54 21.22 -1.76 41.00
N THR A 55 20.82 -1.90 39.73
CA THR A 55 19.62 -1.17 39.25
C THR A 55 18.70 -2.03 38.34
N HIS A 56 17.57 -2.45 38.93
CA HIS A 56 16.31 -2.95 38.35
C HIS A 56 16.35 -3.86 37.11
N ARG A 57 16.54 -5.17 37.34
CA ARG A 57 16.32 -6.25 36.35
C ARG A 57 14.90 -6.30 35.75
N SER A 58 13.93 -5.61 36.35
CA SER A 58 12.53 -5.59 35.93
C SER A 58 12.26 -4.75 34.67
N VAL A 59 13.05 -3.71 34.40
CA VAL A 59 12.80 -2.80 33.27
C VAL A 59 13.09 -3.47 31.92
N PRO A 60 14.24 -4.14 31.70
CA PRO A 60 14.50 -4.87 30.46
C PRO A 60 13.58 -6.10 30.27
N ALA A 61 13.19 -6.75 31.37
CA ALA A 61 12.29 -7.90 31.34
C ALA A 61 10.85 -7.50 30.98
N ALA A 62 10.34 -6.40 31.55
CA ALA A 62 9.05 -5.82 31.16
C ALA A 62 9.05 -5.35 29.69
N LEU A 63 10.22 -4.97 29.19
CA LEU A 63 10.45 -4.59 27.79
C LEU A 63 10.39 -5.75 26.82
N LEU A 64 11.11 -6.84 27.11
CA LEU A 64 11.03 -8.06 26.31
C LEU A 64 9.61 -8.65 26.36
N ALA A 65 8.94 -8.57 27.51
CA ALA A 65 7.54 -8.96 27.65
C ALA A 65 6.58 -8.06 26.85
N GLY A 66 6.78 -6.74 26.88
CA GLY A 66 5.99 -5.78 26.10
C GLY A 66 6.21 -5.90 24.59
N MET A 67 7.45 -6.10 24.15
CA MET A 67 7.78 -6.41 22.76
C MET A 67 7.19 -7.75 22.32
N GLY A 68 7.24 -8.77 23.19
CA GLY A 68 6.61 -10.06 22.94
C GLY A 68 5.08 -9.97 22.86
N ALA A 69 4.44 -9.22 23.75
CA ALA A 69 2.99 -9.00 23.75
C ALA A 69 2.54 -8.22 22.50
N LEU A 70 3.26 -7.15 22.15
CA LEU A 70 2.98 -6.35 20.95
C LEU A 70 3.25 -7.14 19.67
N ALA A 71 4.28 -8.00 19.65
CA ALA A 71 4.51 -8.92 18.55
C ALA A 71 3.40 -9.97 18.45
N THR A 72 2.94 -10.51 19.57
CA THR A 72 1.87 -11.53 19.59
C THR A 72 0.53 -10.94 19.14
N ASP A 73 0.16 -9.76 19.64
CA ASP A 73 -1.07 -9.06 19.28
C ASP A 73 -1.12 -8.72 17.77
N ASN A 74 0.00 -8.28 17.19
CA ASN A 74 0.07 -7.87 15.78
C ASN A 74 0.46 -9.01 14.80
N VAL A 75 1.07 -10.11 15.25
CA VAL A 75 1.30 -11.33 14.43
C VAL A 75 -0.01 -12.12 14.25
N PHE A 76 -0.91 -12.06 15.23
CA PHE A 76 -2.18 -12.80 15.22
C PHE A 76 -3.44 -11.92 15.00
N GLY A 77 -3.34 -10.59 14.99
CA GLY A 77 -4.48 -9.68 14.87
C GLY A 77 -4.22 -8.41 14.05
N ASN A 78 -4.99 -8.27 12.96
CA ASN A 78 -5.53 -7.07 12.28
C ASN A 78 -4.70 -5.78 12.01
N VAL A 79 -3.53 -5.55 12.60
CA VAL A 79 -2.70 -4.36 12.32
C VAL A 79 -1.24 -4.81 12.16
N SER A 80 -0.55 -4.27 11.16
CA SER A 80 0.84 -4.68 10.94
C SER A 80 1.70 -4.25 12.13
N LEU A 81 2.60 -5.15 12.56
CA LEU A 81 3.62 -4.93 13.59
C LEU A 81 4.39 -3.61 13.37
N PHE A 82 4.43 -3.15 12.12
CA PHE A 82 5.15 -2.00 11.64
C PHE A 82 4.51 -0.65 12.02
N PHE A 83 3.21 -0.61 12.36
CA PHE A 83 2.51 0.63 12.76
C PHE A 83 2.72 0.98 14.24
N ALA A 84 2.81 -0.04 15.12
CA ALA A 84 2.88 0.15 16.57
C ALA A 84 4.32 0.28 17.12
N VAL A 85 5.30 -0.35 16.45
CA VAL A 85 6.71 -0.38 16.89
C VAL A 85 7.36 1.01 16.99
N PRO A 86 7.16 1.96 16.05
CA PRO A 86 7.82 3.27 16.13
C PRO A 86 7.33 4.11 17.33
N ALA A 87 6.02 4.11 17.59
CA ALA A 87 5.44 4.80 18.73
C ALA A 87 5.90 4.18 20.06
N PHE A 88 5.91 2.85 20.14
CA PHE A 88 6.44 2.13 21.29
C PHE A 88 7.92 2.47 21.56
N LEU A 89 8.77 2.43 20.54
CA LEU A 89 10.18 2.78 20.66
C LEU A 89 10.38 4.24 21.10
N PHE A 90 9.60 5.17 20.56
CA PHE A 90 9.63 6.58 20.99
C PHE A 90 9.32 6.73 22.49
N PHE A 91 8.17 6.22 22.94
CA PHE A 91 7.76 6.33 24.35
C PHE A 91 8.71 5.57 25.29
N TRP A 92 9.31 4.48 24.82
CA TRP A 92 10.35 3.77 25.56
C TRP A 92 11.61 4.63 25.72
N VAL A 93 12.19 5.16 24.62
CA VAL A 93 13.39 6.02 24.70
C VAL A 93 13.11 7.23 25.60
N TRP A 94 11.95 7.85 25.48
CA TRP A 94 11.52 8.96 26.32
C TRP A 94 11.42 8.58 27.80
N GLY A 95 10.75 7.46 28.12
CA GLY A 95 10.62 6.96 29.49
C GLY A 95 11.97 6.60 30.13
N GLN A 96 12.89 6.05 29.34
CA GLN A 96 14.27 5.79 29.80
C GLN A 96 15.02 7.07 30.09
N TRP A 97 14.90 8.08 29.21
CA TRP A 97 15.50 9.39 29.44
C TRP A 97 14.97 10.02 30.73
N ALA A 98 13.67 9.96 30.99
CA ALA A 98 13.06 10.42 32.23
C ALA A 98 13.58 9.67 33.46
N ALA A 99 13.71 8.33 33.39
CA ALA A 99 14.25 7.51 34.47
C ALA A 99 15.76 7.73 34.72
N LEU A 100 16.53 7.96 33.65
CA LEU A 100 17.98 8.20 33.73
C LEU A 100 18.31 9.59 34.29
N THR A 101 17.41 10.55 34.11
CA THR A 101 17.63 11.94 34.56
C THR A 101 17.32 12.15 36.04
N ASN A 102 16.52 11.29 36.70
CA ASN A 102 16.34 11.17 38.16
C ASN A 102 16.58 12.48 38.96
N GLY A 103 15.92 13.57 38.55
CA GLY A 103 15.99 14.88 39.21
C GLY A 103 17.34 15.63 39.14
N ARG A 104 18.34 15.14 38.41
CA ARG A 104 19.60 15.88 38.19
C ARG A 104 19.42 16.92 37.09
N GLU A 105 19.61 18.19 37.42
CA GLU A 105 19.68 19.27 36.43
C GLU A 105 20.78 18.98 35.40
N VAL A 106 20.40 18.70 34.15
CA VAL A 106 21.35 18.63 33.04
C VAL A 106 21.74 20.04 32.64
N ARG A 107 22.81 20.57 33.23
CA ARG A 107 23.37 21.87 32.84
C ARG A 107 24.18 21.71 31.55
N LEU A 108 23.57 22.04 30.42
CA LEU A 108 24.29 22.16 29.15
C LEU A 108 25.41 23.22 29.28
N PRO A 109 26.65 22.95 28.84
CA PRO A 109 27.80 23.85 28.97
C PRO A 109 27.79 25.01 27.96
N TRP A 110 26.59 25.40 27.52
CA TRP A 110 26.40 26.37 26.44
C TRP A 110 26.19 27.76 27.05
N PRO A 111 26.79 28.82 26.48
CA PRO A 111 26.52 30.18 26.92
C PRO A 111 25.03 30.52 26.74
N LEU A 112 24.46 31.34 27.64
CA LEU A 112 23.06 31.78 27.60
C LEU A 112 22.53 32.19 26.21
N PRO A 113 23.27 32.98 25.39
CA PRO A 113 22.83 33.30 24.03
C PRO A 113 22.73 32.06 23.12
N ALA A 114 23.67 31.12 23.21
CA ALA A 114 23.61 29.87 22.43
C ALA A 114 22.43 28.98 22.86
N LYS A 115 22.10 28.93 24.17
CA LYS A 115 20.90 28.24 24.67
C LYS A 115 19.62 28.85 24.10
N ARG A 116 19.49 30.19 24.14
CA ARG A 116 18.32 30.90 23.59
C ARG A 116 18.19 30.67 22.09
N MET A 117 19.28 30.78 21.34
CA MET A 117 19.29 30.49 19.90
C MET A 117 18.84 29.05 19.62
N ALA A 118 19.39 28.06 20.33
CA ALA A 118 19.00 26.67 20.16
C ALA A 118 17.52 26.42 20.49
N SER A 119 17.00 27.02 21.57
CA SER A 119 15.58 26.94 21.92
C SER A 119 14.69 27.56 20.84
N VAL A 120 15.06 28.74 20.30
CA VAL A 120 14.32 29.41 19.23
C VAL A 120 14.36 28.59 17.94
N SER A 121 15.53 28.07 17.56
CA SER A 121 15.67 27.19 16.39
C SER A 121 14.83 25.91 16.53
N LEU A 122 14.83 25.29 17.72
CA LEU A 122 14.03 24.10 17.99
C LEU A 122 12.53 24.40 17.91
N LEU A 123 12.08 25.53 18.47
CA LEU A 123 10.68 25.97 18.38
C LEU A 123 10.29 26.22 16.93
N LEU A 124 11.10 26.93 16.16
CA LEU A 124 10.85 27.19 14.73
C LEU A 124 10.77 25.90 13.92
N LEU A 125 11.73 24.99 14.10
CA LEU A 125 11.72 23.68 13.43
C LEU A 125 10.50 22.84 13.82
N SER A 126 10.13 22.85 15.11
CA SER A 126 8.94 22.14 15.59
C SER A 126 7.65 22.75 15.04
N SER A 127 7.55 24.08 14.94
CA SER A 127 6.41 24.76 14.32
C SER A 127 6.32 24.45 12.83
N LEU A 128 7.45 24.45 12.11
CA LEU A 128 7.49 24.07 10.70
C LEU A 128 7.07 22.62 10.48
N ALA A 129 7.57 21.70 11.32
CA ALA A 129 7.17 20.30 11.30
C ALA A 129 5.66 20.15 11.59
N LEU A 130 5.14 20.84 12.59
CA LEU A 130 3.70 20.81 12.91
C LEU A 130 2.85 21.34 11.75
N ILE A 131 3.27 22.41 11.09
CA ILE A 131 2.58 22.94 9.90
C ILE A 131 2.62 21.92 8.77
N HIS A 132 3.76 21.27 8.54
CA HIS A 132 3.92 20.22 7.53
C HIS A 132 2.98 19.04 7.80
N GLU A 133 2.99 18.50 9.03
CA GLU A 133 2.14 17.38 9.42
C GLU A 133 0.65 17.72 9.36
N THR A 134 0.26 18.91 9.83
CA THR A 134 -1.14 19.36 9.77
C THR A 134 -1.62 19.46 8.32
N ARG A 135 -0.78 19.99 7.42
CA ARG A 135 -1.09 20.03 5.98
C ARG A 135 -1.19 18.63 5.38
N GLY A 136 -0.28 17.73 5.76
CA GLY A 136 -0.30 16.32 5.36
C GLY A 136 -1.60 15.64 5.78
N PHE A 137 -2.00 15.79 7.04
CA PHE A 137 -3.24 15.26 7.59
C PHE A 137 -4.48 15.82 6.87
N LEU A 138 -4.53 17.13 6.63
CA LEU A 138 -5.65 17.74 5.91
C LEU A 138 -5.75 17.25 4.46
N ALA A 139 -4.62 17.05 3.79
CA ALA A 139 -4.57 16.50 2.44
C ALA A 139 -5.03 15.04 2.42
N GLU A 140 -4.66 14.24 3.42
CA GLU A 140 -5.10 12.86 3.56
C GLU A 140 -6.60 12.77 3.86
N ALA A 141 -7.10 13.60 4.77
CA ALA A 141 -8.53 13.70 5.05
C ALA A 141 -9.33 14.11 3.79
N ALA A 142 -8.78 15.01 2.96
CA ALA A 142 -9.36 15.34 1.66
C ALA A 142 -9.34 14.15 0.70
N SER A 143 -8.24 13.39 0.65
CA SER A 143 -8.14 12.15 -0.15
C SER A 143 -9.22 11.15 0.24
N PHE A 144 -9.38 10.86 1.53
CA PHE A 144 -10.39 9.94 2.04
C PHE A 144 -11.82 10.39 1.74
N ARG A 145 -12.13 11.68 1.97
CA ARG A 145 -13.45 12.23 1.60
C ARG A 145 -13.69 12.14 0.10
N GLY A 146 -12.72 12.51 -0.71
CA GLY A 146 -12.79 12.48 -2.16
C GLY A 146 -13.00 11.07 -2.70
N ALA A 147 -12.22 10.10 -2.22
CA ALA A 147 -12.34 8.69 -2.57
C ALA A 147 -13.70 8.11 -2.12
N GLY A 148 -14.14 8.44 -0.90
CA GLY A 148 -15.45 8.02 -0.39
C GLY A 148 -16.61 8.53 -1.25
N ARG A 149 -16.55 9.79 -1.70
CA ARG A 149 -17.54 10.34 -2.64
C ARG A 149 -17.44 9.68 -4.01
N ALA A 150 -16.23 9.50 -4.55
CA ALA A 150 -16.01 8.86 -5.84
C ALA A 150 -16.58 7.42 -5.88
N ALA A 151 -16.50 6.69 -4.76
CA ALA A 151 -17.07 5.35 -4.60
C ALA A 151 -18.59 5.35 -4.39
N GLY A 152 -19.17 6.42 -3.85
CA GLY A 152 -20.61 6.53 -3.57
C GLY A 152 -21.50 6.59 -4.82
N SER A 153 -22.79 6.28 -4.68
CA SER A 153 -23.77 6.37 -5.78
C SER A 153 -24.13 7.81 -6.12
N GLU A 154 -24.26 8.66 -5.10
CA GLU A 154 -24.71 10.05 -5.22
C GLU A 154 -23.54 11.04 -5.18
N ARG A 155 -23.56 12.02 -6.09
CA ARG A 155 -22.58 13.14 -6.15
C ARG A 155 -21.12 12.70 -6.26
N TRP A 156 -20.84 11.57 -6.90
CA TRP A 156 -19.47 11.05 -7.04
C TRP A 156 -18.49 12.03 -7.70
N ARG A 157 -18.97 12.89 -8.61
CA ARG A 157 -18.18 13.97 -9.24
C ARG A 157 -17.64 14.99 -8.24
N SER A 158 -18.35 15.24 -7.14
CA SER A 158 -17.89 16.18 -6.09
C SER A 158 -16.67 15.68 -5.30
N GLY A 159 -16.25 14.43 -5.52
CA GLY A 159 -14.98 13.92 -5.00
C GLY A 159 -13.75 14.46 -5.73
N GLU A 160 -13.89 14.92 -6.97
CA GLU A 160 -12.75 15.37 -7.79
C GLU A 160 -12.02 16.55 -7.15
N GLU A 161 -12.75 17.56 -6.67
CA GLU A 161 -12.15 18.75 -6.06
C GLU A 161 -11.33 18.41 -4.81
N ASP A 162 -11.86 17.54 -3.95
CA ASP A 162 -11.16 17.06 -2.75
C ASP A 162 -9.89 16.26 -3.10
N LEU A 163 -9.96 15.42 -4.14
CA LEU A 163 -8.82 14.64 -4.62
C LEU A 163 -7.74 15.53 -5.26
N LEU A 164 -8.13 16.52 -6.06
CA LEU A 164 -7.20 17.50 -6.64
C LEU A 164 -6.59 18.39 -5.56
N CYS A 165 -7.36 18.79 -4.54
CA CYS A 165 -6.86 19.53 -3.38
C CYS A 165 -5.81 18.71 -2.63
N SER A 166 -6.09 17.43 -2.34
CA SER A 166 -5.13 16.50 -1.75
C SER A 166 -3.84 16.42 -2.57
N ARG A 167 -3.97 16.27 -3.89
CA ARG A 167 -2.86 16.14 -4.83
C ARG A 167 -1.95 17.38 -4.91
N ARG A 168 -2.47 18.59 -4.65
CA ARG A 168 -1.63 19.81 -4.57
C ARG A 168 -0.59 19.72 -3.47
N TRP A 169 -0.92 19.04 -2.36
CA TRP A 169 -0.03 18.88 -1.22
C TRP A 169 0.74 17.56 -1.25
N ARG A 170 0.10 16.49 -1.73
CA ARG A 170 0.64 15.13 -1.79
C ARG A 170 0.59 14.60 -3.23
N ARG A 171 1.37 15.21 -4.12
CA ARG A 171 1.38 14.90 -5.57
C ARG A 171 1.72 13.44 -5.89
N PHE A 172 2.60 12.83 -5.09
CA PHE A 172 3.11 11.48 -5.30
C PHE A 172 2.40 10.43 -4.43
N GLU A 173 1.25 10.77 -3.86
CA GLU A 173 0.44 9.83 -3.11
C GLU A 173 -0.42 9.02 -4.09
N VAL A 174 -0.41 7.70 -3.94
CA VAL A 174 -0.93 6.76 -4.93
C VAL A 174 -2.45 6.74 -4.89
N HIS A 175 -3.04 6.78 -3.69
CA HIS A 175 -4.47 6.60 -3.48
C HIS A 175 -5.28 7.75 -4.08
N ASN A 176 -4.83 9.00 -3.98
CA ASN A 176 -5.52 10.13 -4.59
C ASN A 176 -5.52 10.05 -6.13
N ALA A 177 -4.40 9.63 -6.71
CA ALA A 177 -4.20 9.50 -8.15
C ALA A 177 -5.04 8.35 -8.70
N TYR A 178 -5.04 7.23 -7.98
CA TYR A 178 -5.86 6.07 -8.31
C TYR A 178 -7.36 6.38 -8.19
N ALA A 179 -7.78 7.04 -7.11
CA ALA A 179 -9.17 7.45 -6.92
C ALA A 179 -9.67 8.40 -8.03
N LEU A 180 -8.82 9.33 -8.50
CA LEU A 180 -9.11 10.14 -9.69
C LEU A 180 -9.27 9.26 -10.94
N GLY A 181 -8.40 8.26 -11.12
CA GLY A 181 -8.52 7.29 -12.21
C GLY A 181 -9.86 6.54 -12.22
N ILE A 182 -10.32 6.09 -11.06
CA ILE A 182 -11.66 5.47 -10.90
C ILE A 182 -12.76 6.47 -11.23
N LEU A 183 -12.67 7.69 -10.70
CA LEU A 183 -13.66 8.75 -10.93
C LEU A 183 -13.81 9.06 -12.42
N TYR A 184 -12.70 9.26 -13.14
CA TYR A 184 -12.71 9.52 -14.57
C TYR A 184 -13.16 8.31 -15.40
N SER A 185 -12.85 7.10 -14.95
CA SER A 185 -13.38 5.88 -15.58
C SER A 185 -14.90 5.81 -15.49
N ARG A 186 -15.46 6.19 -14.33
CA ARG A 186 -16.91 6.26 -14.12
C ARG A 186 -17.56 7.37 -14.93
N GLU A 187 -16.87 8.49 -15.10
CA GLU A 187 -17.30 9.57 -15.99
C GLU A 187 -17.39 9.11 -17.45
N ALA A 188 -16.39 8.35 -17.91
CA ALA A 188 -16.43 7.73 -19.23
C ALA A 188 -17.61 6.75 -19.37
N ASP A 189 -17.90 5.92 -18.35
CA ASP A 189 -19.07 5.02 -18.39
C ASP A 189 -20.40 5.79 -18.49
N GLU A 190 -20.52 6.91 -17.79
CA GLU A 190 -21.73 7.71 -17.85
C GLU A 190 -21.89 8.39 -19.22
N ALA A 191 -20.80 8.94 -19.76
CA ALA A 191 -20.78 9.49 -21.12
C ALA A 191 -21.12 8.42 -22.17
N GLU A 192 -20.63 7.19 -21.99
CA GLU A 192 -20.90 6.05 -22.88
C GLU A 192 -22.40 5.71 -22.87
N ARG A 193 -23.03 5.66 -21.68
CA ARG A 193 -24.49 5.45 -21.56
C ARG A 193 -25.32 6.56 -22.19
N ARG A 194 -24.80 7.78 -22.23
CA ARG A 194 -25.45 8.94 -22.87
C ARG A 194 -25.17 9.01 -24.38
N GLY A 195 -24.27 8.19 -24.91
CA GLY A 195 -23.89 8.20 -26.32
C GLY A 195 -22.92 9.31 -26.71
N PHE A 196 -22.23 9.94 -25.75
CA PHE A 196 -21.30 11.05 -26.01
C PHE A 196 -19.86 10.55 -26.22
N ALA A 197 -19.54 10.12 -27.44
CA ALA A 197 -18.25 9.51 -27.78
C ALA A 197 -17.03 10.40 -27.48
N GLU A 198 -17.14 11.72 -27.69
CA GLU A 198 -16.05 12.66 -27.38
C GLU A 198 -15.78 12.74 -25.87
N GLU A 199 -16.83 12.79 -25.05
CA GLU A 199 -16.72 12.78 -23.59
C GLU A 199 -16.15 11.46 -23.06
N VAL A 200 -16.52 10.32 -23.68
CA VAL A 200 -15.94 9.00 -23.37
C VAL A 200 -14.43 9.03 -23.59
N ARG A 201 -14.00 9.56 -24.75
CA ARG A 201 -12.58 9.67 -25.09
C ARG A 201 -11.84 10.57 -24.10
N ALA A 202 -12.33 11.78 -23.86
CA ALA A 202 -11.69 12.75 -22.96
C ALA A 202 -11.59 12.22 -21.52
N SER A 203 -12.64 11.58 -21.01
CA SER A 203 -12.65 11.01 -19.66
C SER A 203 -11.77 9.77 -19.55
N SER A 204 -11.70 8.95 -20.60
CA SER A 204 -10.79 7.79 -20.64
C SER A 204 -9.33 8.23 -20.71
N GLU A 205 -8.99 9.30 -21.45
CA GLU A 205 -7.64 9.89 -21.47
C GLU A 205 -7.24 10.43 -20.09
N ARG A 206 -8.15 11.11 -19.38
CA ARG A 206 -7.94 11.55 -17.99
C ARG A 206 -7.73 10.37 -17.03
N ALA A 207 -8.51 9.30 -17.19
CA ALA A 207 -8.36 8.09 -16.38
C ALA A 207 -6.97 7.44 -16.58
N VAL A 208 -6.50 7.35 -17.83
CA VAL A 208 -5.15 6.85 -18.15
C VAL A 208 -4.07 7.71 -17.50
N ALA A 209 -4.19 9.03 -17.58
CA ALA A 209 -3.21 9.95 -16.98
C ALA A 209 -3.15 9.80 -15.46
N ALA A 210 -4.31 9.78 -14.80
CA ALA A 210 -4.41 9.61 -13.35
C ALA A 210 -3.84 8.27 -12.87
N CYS A 211 -4.18 7.16 -13.56
CA CYS A 211 -3.62 5.85 -13.24
C CYS A 211 -2.11 5.78 -13.52
N THR A 212 -1.62 6.43 -14.59
CA THR A 212 -0.18 6.48 -14.89
C THR A 212 0.59 7.22 -13.81
N ASP A 213 0.04 8.32 -13.29
CA ASP A 213 0.67 9.01 -12.17
C ASP A 213 0.61 8.19 -10.87
N ALA A 214 -0.46 7.44 -10.63
CA ALA A 214 -0.54 6.50 -9.50
C ALA A 214 0.54 5.41 -9.61
N LEU A 215 0.75 4.85 -10.80
CA LEU A 215 1.79 3.83 -11.06
C LEU A 215 3.22 4.39 -10.96
N ARG A 216 3.43 5.67 -11.27
CA ARG A 216 4.72 6.35 -11.02
C ARG A 216 5.04 6.44 -9.54
N ALA A 217 4.02 6.61 -8.70
CA ALA A 217 4.18 6.66 -7.26
C ALA A 217 4.36 5.27 -6.64
N ASN A 218 3.57 4.27 -7.06
CA ASN A 218 3.74 2.89 -6.65
C ASN A 218 3.24 1.92 -7.75
N PRO A 219 4.14 1.19 -8.42
CA PRO A 219 3.79 0.21 -9.44
C PRO A 219 3.36 -1.15 -8.86
N GLY A 220 3.15 -1.29 -7.55
CA GLY A 220 2.85 -2.55 -6.87
C GLY A 220 1.36 -2.91 -6.75
N TYR A 221 0.45 -2.11 -7.31
CA TYR A 221 -0.99 -2.36 -7.22
C TYR A 221 -1.55 -2.89 -8.55
N ASP A 222 -2.02 -4.12 -8.56
CA ASP A 222 -2.64 -4.74 -9.72
C ASP A 222 -3.94 -4.04 -10.13
N GLU A 223 -4.68 -3.50 -9.16
CA GLU A 223 -5.94 -2.80 -9.40
C GLU A 223 -5.76 -1.51 -10.24
N ILE A 224 -4.61 -0.85 -10.12
CA ILE A 224 -4.30 0.36 -10.89
C ILE A 224 -4.02 0.02 -12.35
N PHE A 225 -3.28 -1.06 -12.61
CA PHE A 225 -3.08 -1.57 -13.96
C PHE A 225 -4.41 -2.03 -14.58
N GLN A 226 -5.25 -2.72 -13.81
CA GLN A 226 -6.58 -3.12 -14.27
C GLN A 226 -7.45 -1.91 -14.65
N ALA A 227 -7.48 -0.88 -13.80
CA ALA A 227 -8.24 0.36 -14.07
C ALA A 227 -7.72 1.09 -15.31
N ARG A 228 -6.39 1.16 -15.49
CA ARG A 228 -5.79 1.77 -16.69
C ARG A 228 -6.08 0.97 -17.95
N ALA A 229 -6.05 -0.37 -17.88
CA ALA A 229 -6.41 -1.25 -18.99
C ALA A 229 -7.86 -1.04 -19.44
N LEU A 230 -8.80 -0.84 -18.51
CA LEU A 230 -10.19 -0.52 -18.83
C LEU A 230 -10.29 0.81 -19.61
N ALA A 231 -9.55 1.83 -19.19
CA ALA A 231 -9.51 3.10 -19.90
C ALA A 231 -8.87 2.97 -21.29
N PHE A 232 -7.77 2.23 -21.43
CA PHE A 232 -7.17 1.92 -22.74
C PHE A 232 -8.13 1.17 -23.66
N ARG A 233 -8.90 0.22 -23.14
CA ARG A 233 -9.93 -0.48 -23.91
C ARG A 233 -10.98 0.49 -24.48
N ARG A 234 -11.44 1.48 -23.70
CA ARG A 234 -12.39 2.51 -24.19
C ARG A 234 -11.77 3.42 -25.25
N LEU A 235 -10.46 3.62 -25.21
CA LEU A 235 -9.69 4.35 -26.22
C LEU A 235 -9.31 3.50 -27.44
N ASN A 236 -9.81 2.27 -27.55
CA ASN A 236 -9.45 1.30 -28.58
C ASN A 236 -7.93 0.96 -28.63
N ARG A 237 -7.23 1.18 -27.51
CA ARG A 237 -5.80 0.84 -27.32
C ARG A 237 -5.68 -0.56 -26.72
N VAL A 238 -6.12 -1.57 -27.48
CA VAL A 238 -6.27 -2.95 -26.98
C VAL A 238 -4.94 -3.58 -26.54
N GLU A 239 -3.86 -3.34 -27.28
CA GLU A 239 -2.53 -3.89 -26.93
C GLU A 239 -2.00 -3.36 -25.60
N ASP A 240 -2.16 -2.06 -25.35
CA ASP A 240 -1.78 -1.44 -24.09
C ASP A 240 -2.59 -2.01 -22.92
N ALA A 241 -3.90 -2.24 -23.13
CA ALA A 241 -4.76 -2.86 -22.13
C ALA A 241 -4.36 -4.31 -21.83
N ILE A 242 -4.00 -5.09 -22.85
CA ILE A 242 -3.49 -6.47 -22.68
C ILE A 242 -2.18 -6.46 -21.87
N LEU A 243 -1.27 -5.54 -22.18
CA LEU A 243 0.01 -5.42 -21.47
C LEU A 243 -0.21 -5.10 -19.99
N ASP A 244 -1.05 -4.12 -19.68
CA ASP A 244 -1.38 -3.74 -18.31
C ASP A 244 -2.01 -4.91 -17.53
N LEU A 245 -2.96 -5.65 -18.13
CA LEU A 245 -3.59 -6.79 -17.47
C LEU A 245 -2.62 -7.95 -17.25
N ARG A 246 -1.65 -8.16 -18.14
CA ARG A 246 -0.59 -9.15 -17.92
C ARG A 246 0.31 -8.75 -16.75
N VAL A 247 0.63 -7.46 -16.60
CA VAL A 247 1.36 -6.95 -15.43
C VAL A 247 0.52 -7.09 -14.16
N ALA A 248 -0.78 -6.78 -14.22
CA ALA A 248 -1.70 -6.95 -13.09
C ALA A 248 -1.76 -8.42 -12.61
N ILE A 249 -1.82 -9.39 -13.54
CA ILE A 249 -1.77 -10.83 -13.22
C ILE A 249 -0.40 -11.24 -12.65
N LEU A 250 0.69 -10.65 -13.13
CA LEU A 250 2.03 -10.92 -12.60
C LEU A 250 2.17 -10.44 -11.15
N ILE A 251 1.66 -9.24 -10.85
CA ILE A 251 1.65 -8.65 -9.50
C ILE A 251 0.73 -9.46 -8.59
N ASN A 252 -0.45 -9.83 -9.08
CA ASN A 252 -1.45 -10.57 -8.32
C ASN A 252 -2.03 -11.74 -9.15
N PRO A 253 -1.41 -12.92 -9.05
CA PRO A 253 -1.86 -14.11 -9.75
C PRO A 253 -3.21 -14.65 -9.26
N LEU A 254 -3.73 -14.17 -8.12
CA LEU A 254 -4.98 -14.64 -7.50
C LEU A 254 -6.16 -13.68 -7.73
N SER A 255 -5.99 -12.66 -8.57
CA SER A 255 -7.09 -11.75 -8.95
C SER A 255 -7.94 -12.31 -10.09
N VAL A 256 -9.08 -12.92 -9.75
CA VAL A 256 -10.05 -13.41 -10.75
C VAL A 256 -10.46 -12.30 -11.74
N GLY A 257 -10.65 -11.07 -11.25
CA GLY A 257 -11.04 -9.94 -12.08
C GLY A 257 -10.02 -9.59 -13.17
N ASN A 258 -8.72 -9.78 -12.92
CA ASN A 258 -7.68 -9.53 -13.93
C ASN A 258 -7.71 -10.58 -15.04
N TYR A 259 -7.92 -11.86 -14.71
CA TYR A 259 -8.11 -12.92 -15.70
C TYR A 259 -9.37 -12.72 -16.53
N GLN A 260 -10.49 -12.34 -15.90
CA GLN A 260 -11.76 -12.06 -16.60
C GLN A 260 -11.64 -10.87 -17.56
N ALA A 261 -10.99 -9.79 -17.13
CA ALA A 261 -10.75 -8.63 -17.98
C ALA A 261 -9.89 -8.99 -19.19
N LEU A 262 -8.84 -9.79 -19.01
CA LEU A 262 -7.96 -10.20 -20.09
C LEU A 262 -8.63 -11.19 -21.05
N ASP A 263 -9.40 -12.16 -20.53
CA ASP A 263 -10.23 -13.07 -21.35
C ASP A 263 -11.21 -12.27 -22.22
N THR A 264 -11.82 -11.22 -21.67
CA THR A 264 -12.75 -10.36 -22.41
C THR A 264 -12.07 -9.63 -23.56
N LEU A 265 -10.82 -9.19 -23.40
CA LEU A 265 -10.06 -8.58 -24.49
C LEU A 265 -9.70 -9.61 -25.56
N TYR A 266 -9.19 -10.77 -25.15
CA TYR A 266 -8.83 -11.83 -26.10
C TYR A 266 -10.02 -12.35 -26.90
N ARG A 267 -11.20 -12.48 -26.28
CA ARG A 267 -12.42 -12.93 -26.96
C ARG A 267 -12.84 -12.05 -28.14
N LYS A 268 -12.42 -10.78 -28.17
CA LYS A 268 -12.80 -9.83 -29.24
C LYS A 268 -12.04 -10.04 -30.56
N SER A 269 -10.93 -10.79 -30.56
CA SER A 269 -10.13 -11.00 -31.77
C SER A 269 -9.60 -12.44 -31.86
N PRO A 270 -9.86 -13.15 -32.97
CA PRO A 270 -9.38 -14.52 -33.18
C PRO A 270 -7.87 -14.70 -33.08
N VAL A 271 -7.09 -13.62 -33.29
CA VAL A 271 -5.63 -13.63 -33.15
C VAL A 271 -5.19 -14.03 -31.74
N TYR A 272 -6.07 -13.90 -30.75
CA TYR A 272 -5.82 -14.24 -29.36
C TYR A 272 -6.32 -15.61 -28.91
N ASP A 273 -6.90 -16.44 -29.79
CA ASP A 273 -7.55 -17.70 -29.38
C ASP A 273 -6.60 -18.64 -28.63
N GLN A 274 -5.38 -18.85 -29.14
CA GLN A 274 -4.38 -19.67 -28.46
C GLN A 274 -3.96 -19.09 -27.10
N LYS A 275 -3.78 -17.76 -27.02
CA LYS A 275 -3.42 -17.06 -25.78
C LYS A 275 -4.54 -17.10 -24.75
N ARG A 276 -5.79 -17.01 -25.21
CA ARG A 276 -7.00 -17.13 -24.41
C ARG A 276 -7.10 -18.51 -23.80
N GLU A 277 -6.95 -19.56 -24.60
CA GLU A 277 -7.01 -20.93 -24.10
C GLU A 277 -5.93 -21.20 -23.03
N ALA A 278 -4.69 -20.78 -23.29
CA ALA A 278 -3.62 -20.87 -22.31
C ALA A 278 -3.92 -20.09 -21.00
N LEU A 279 -4.47 -18.87 -21.12
CA LEU A 279 -4.89 -18.06 -19.97
C LEU A 279 -5.93 -18.78 -19.11
N ARG A 280 -6.93 -19.38 -19.77
CA ARG A 280 -8.02 -20.10 -19.10
C ARG A 280 -7.54 -21.36 -18.40
N GLN A 281 -6.66 -22.13 -19.04
CA GLN A 281 -6.02 -23.30 -18.43
C GLN A 281 -5.19 -22.90 -17.20
N GLY A 282 -4.47 -21.77 -17.26
CA GLY A 282 -3.74 -21.22 -16.11
C GLY A 282 -4.69 -20.81 -14.98
N ALA A 283 -5.77 -20.09 -15.30
CA ALA A 283 -6.78 -19.66 -14.33
C ALA A 283 -7.46 -20.85 -13.63
N PHE A 284 -7.80 -21.92 -14.37
CA PHE A 284 -8.43 -23.11 -13.80
C PHE A 284 -7.57 -23.83 -12.76
N ARG A 285 -6.24 -23.77 -12.89
CA ARG A 285 -5.32 -24.33 -11.88
C ARG A 285 -5.33 -23.53 -10.58
N LEU A 286 -5.70 -22.25 -10.64
CA LEU A 286 -5.65 -21.31 -9.53
C LEU A 286 -7.02 -21.08 -8.88
N PHE A 287 -8.11 -21.21 -9.65
CA PHE A 287 -9.48 -20.95 -9.19
C PHE A 287 -10.39 -22.17 -9.44
N PRO A 288 -11.16 -22.61 -8.44
CA PRO A 288 -12.20 -23.62 -8.65
C PRO A 288 -13.24 -23.15 -9.69
N SER A 289 -13.82 -24.11 -10.43
CA SER A 289 -14.58 -23.88 -11.68
C SER A 289 -15.82 -22.98 -11.60
N GLU A 290 -16.36 -22.70 -10.41
CA GLU A 290 -17.55 -21.87 -10.23
C GLU A 290 -17.24 -20.38 -10.05
N GLU A 291 -16.10 -20.03 -9.46
CA GLU A 291 -15.79 -18.64 -9.12
C GLU A 291 -15.15 -17.85 -10.25
N ALA A 292 -14.57 -18.53 -11.25
CA ALA A 292 -13.80 -17.86 -12.27
C ALA A 292 -14.67 -17.06 -13.25
N GLY A 293 -15.96 -17.38 -13.45
CA GLY A 293 -16.77 -16.83 -14.55
C GLY A 293 -16.16 -17.06 -15.96
N ILE A 294 -15.09 -17.85 -16.03
CA ILE A 294 -14.29 -18.17 -17.19
C ILE A 294 -14.64 -19.63 -17.51
N GLN A 295 -15.67 -19.86 -18.31
CA GLN A 295 -16.03 -21.21 -18.77
C GLN A 295 -14.95 -21.72 -19.73
N THR A 296 -14.20 -22.74 -19.30
CA THR A 296 -13.47 -23.64 -20.20
C THR A 296 -14.40 -24.74 -20.67
N ASP A 297 -14.37 -25.04 -21.97
CA ASP A 297 -15.09 -26.19 -22.48
C ASP A 297 -14.39 -27.46 -21.94
N ARG A 298 -15.13 -28.32 -21.25
CA ARG A 298 -14.58 -29.53 -20.58
C ARG A 298 -13.94 -30.52 -21.57
N SER A 299 -14.09 -30.28 -22.88
CA SER A 299 -13.60 -31.08 -23.99
C SER A 299 -12.10 -30.88 -24.29
N ALA A 300 -11.51 -29.74 -23.90
CA ALA A 300 -10.11 -29.41 -24.21
C ALA A 300 -9.16 -29.74 -23.04
N HIS A 301 -9.02 -31.03 -22.76
CA HIS A 301 -8.06 -31.55 -21.78
C HIS A 301 -6.83 -32.11 -22.52
N PRO A 302 -5.67 -31.42 -22.56
CA PRO A 302 -4.41 -32.09 -22.85
C PRO A 302 -3.56 -32.17 -21.59
N LEU A 303 -3.15 -33.40 -21.28
CA LEU A 303 -2.16 -33.80 -20.28
C LEU A 303 -2.68 -33.96 -18.84
N ALA A 304 -3.59 -34.92 -18.66
CA ALA A 304 -3.51 -35.79 -17.48
C ALA A 304 -2.21 -36.61 -17.59
N PRO A 305 -1.32 -36.62 -16.57
CA PRO A 305 -0.20 -37.54 -16.55
C PRO A 305 -0.73 -38.97 -16.51
N ARG A 306 -0.13 -39.79 -17.39
CA ARG A 306 -0.33 -41.24 -17.51
C ARG A 306 -0.56 -41.92 -16.17
N GLU A 307 -1.52 -42.83 -16.19
CA GLU A 307 -1.70 -43.93 -15.25
C GLU A 307 -0.36 -44.42 -14.68
N PHE A 308 -0.17 -44.23 -13.38
CA PHE A 308 0.53 -45.23 -12.57
C PHE A 308 -0.54 -46.11 -11.95
N ASN A 309 -0.89 -47.15 -12.69
CA ASN A 309 -1.45 -48.37 -12.13
C ASN A 309 -0.53 -48.86 -11.00
N LYS A 310 -1.12 -49.26 -9.86
CA LYS A 310 -0.93 -50.59 -9.25
C LYS A 310 -1.76 -50.74 -7.96
N VAL A 311 -2.94 -51.38 -8.07
CA VAL A 311 -3.34 -52.76 -7.67
C VAL A 311 -3.61 -52.98 -6.17
N PRO A 312 -4.41 -54.00 -5.78
CA PRO A 312 -5.50 -53.83 -4.82
C PRO A 312 -5.20 -54.58 -3.52
N HIS A 313 -6.01 -54.37 -2.50
CA HIS A 313 -6.70 -55.40 -1.72
C HIS A 313 -7.76 -54.72 -0.86
#